data_AF-A0A944CVL0-F1
#
_entry.id   AF-A0A944CVL0-F1
#
_cell.length_a   1.000
_cell.length_b   1.000
_cell.length_c   1.000
_cell.angle_alpha   90.00
_cell.angle_beta   90.00
_cell.angle_gamma   90.00
#
_symmetry.space_group_name_H-M   'P 1'
#
loop_
_entity.id
_entity.type
_entity.pdbx_description
1 polymer ?
#
loop_
_entity_poly.entity_id
_entity_poly.type
_entity_poly.pdbx_seq_one_letter_code
_entity_poly.pdbx_strand_id
1 'polypeptide(L)'
;MRALLEEYPQNIVGSFLVMCGYGFDDKEIPNWWIDIVLEDNQAQSIINAFKKGYFDQGDNSPVDLGFCIIVVSDSSNPAHLSYAIQQLRMFEIIYLLKIMARHNIPAITEVSYPRHFLKFRYGEENPSSNYLRDLARWSVQVWEDYCSYLMSEHGQSMFYDYCKKINAVKDEVKATVKKGDKPLVLTEGETDPIYIKTALELLGEKEILAQVDIEWVGISIGKGKSINTGDGGLKNTRDVLISNPKFLTRKVLLLYDCDTDKSNEDHELLKIRKIPQQKNRKVKKGIENLFPDHLFTEEFYLPKTKYGDYGEENQIQEFQKMKFCKWICEERKQAEDFVDFKIIIKFIKDCLGTVTY
;
A
#
# COMPACT_ATOMS: atom_id res chain seq x y z
N MET A 1 0.55 23.83 -22.22
CA MET A 1 0.82 23.45 -20.81
C MET A 1 2.30 23.51 -20.44
N ARG A 2 3.20 22.88 -21.21
CA ARG A 2 4.65 22.94 -20.96
C ARG A 2 5.21 24.37 -20.83
N ALA A 3 4.98 25.23 -21.84
CA ALA A 3 5.45 26.61 -21.82
C ALA A 3 4.95 27.38 -20.58
N LEU A 4 3.71 27.14 -20.17
CA LEU A 4 3.13 27.74 -18.96
C LEU A 4 3.90 27.33 -17.69
N LEU A 5 4.24 26.05 -17.54
CA LEU A 5 5.01 25.53 -16.41
C LEU A 5 6.47 25.99 -16.40
N GLU A 6 7.09 26.14 -17.59
CA GLU A 6 8.48 26.54 -17.72
C GLU A 6 8.68 28.07 -17.57
N GLU A 7 7.75 28.87 -18.12
CA GLU A 7 7.87 30.33 -18.16
C GLU A 7 7.17 31.03 -16.99
N TYR A 8 6.11 30.44 -16.44
CA TYR A 8 5.27 31.07 -15.39
C TYR A 8 4.94 30.12 -14.21
N PRO A 9 5.92 29.41 -13.63
CA PRO A 9 5.66 28.46 -12.54
C PRO A 9 5.01 29.12 -11.30
N GLN A 10 5.34 30.38 -11.02
CA GLN A 10 4.80 31.15 -9.89
C GLN A 10 3.30 31.46 -10.01
N ASN A 11 2.74 31.40 -11.22
CA ASN A 11 1.32 31.63 -11.44
C ASN A 11 0.51 30.35 -11.23
N ILE A 12 1.17 29.19 -11.09
CA ILE A 12 0.52 27.91 -10.87
C ILE A 12 0.19 27.73 -9.40
N VAL A 13 -1.10 27.67 -9.10
CA VAL A 13 -1.59 27.53 -7.71
C VAL A 13 -2.09 26.12 -7.40
N GLY A 14 -2.14 25.25 -8.41
CA GLY A 14 -2.45 23.84 -8.23
C GLY A 14 -2.36 23.06 -9.53
N SER A 15 -2.18 21.74 -9.41
CA SER A 15 -2.34 20.85 -10.55
C SER A 15 -3.02 19.55 -10.14
N PHE A 16 -3.87 19.04 -11.03
CA PHE A 16 -4.55 17.76 -10.90
C PHE A 16 -4.14 16.88 -12.07
N LEU A 17 -3.69 15.68 -11.78
CA LEU A 17 -3.40 14.66 -12.77
C LEU A 17 -4.47 13.59 -12.67
N VAL A 18 -5.37 13.51 -13.64
CA VAL A 18 -6.37 12.45 -13.69
C VAL A 18 -5.89 11.39 -14.68
N MET A 19 -5.39 10.30 -14.13
CA MET A 19 -4.97 9.15 -14.90
C MET A 19 -6.19 8.32 -15.31
N CYS A 20 -6.28 8.00 -16.60
CA CYS A 20 -7.34 7.15 -17.13
C CYS A 20 -6.85 5.71 -17.08
N GLY A 21 -7.48 4.89 -16.23
CA GLY A 21 -7.10 3.51 -16.10
C GLY A 21 -7.45 2.69 -17.36
N TYR A 22 -6.45 2.23 -18.11
CA TYR A 22 -6.65 1.18 -19.12
C TYR A 22 -6.48 -0.18 -18.41
N GLY A 23 -7.32 -1.19 -18.68
CA GLY A 23 -7.15 -2.52 -18.06
C GLY A 23 -7.36 -2.59 -16.54
N PHE A 24 -7.86 -1.52 -15.95
CA PHE A 24 -8.30 -1.40 -14.56
C PHE A 24 -9.77 -1.78 -14.37
N ASP A 25 -10.46 -2.13 -15.46
CA ASP A 25 -11.76 -2.80 -15.43
C ASP A 25 -11.62 -4.05 -14.53
N ASP A 26 -12.15 -3.94 -13.31
CA ASP A 26 -12.24 -5.02 -12.32
C ASP A 26 -10.93 -5.36 -11.54
N LYS A 27 -9.87 -4.54 -11.63
CA LYS A 27 -8.64 -4.72 -10.82
C LYS A 27 -8.54 -3.69 -9.70
N GLU A 28 -8.25 -4.16 -8.48
CA GLU A 28 -7.94 -3.30 -7.33
C GLU A 28 -6.79 -2.34 -7.67
N ILE A 29 -6.89 -1.08 -7.21
CA ILE A 29 -5.80 -0.11 -7.31
C ILE A 29 -4.56 -0.77 -6.70
N PRO A 30 -3.44 -0.85 -7.42
CA PRO A 30 -2.27 -1.50 -6.88
C PRO A 30 -1.76 -0.69 -5.68
N ASN A 31 -1.33 -1.38 -4.63
CA ASN A 31 -0.87 -0.74 -3.39
C ASN A 31 0.18 0.36 -3.65
N TRP A 32 1.07 0.16 -4.65
CA TRP A 32 2.07 1.17 -5.02
C TRP A 32 1.48 2.51 -5.47
N TRP A 33 0.27 2.53 -6.04
CA TRP A 33 -0.42 3.76 -6.41
C TRP A 33 -0.99 4.47 -5.18
N ILE A 34 -1.55 3.71 -4.22
CA ILE A 34 -2.05 4.26 -2.96
C ILE A 34 -0.90 4.93 -2.21
N ASP A 35 0.25 4.25 -2.15
CA ASP A 35 1.46 4.77 -1.51
C ASP A 35 1.88 6.13 -2.08
N ILE A 36 1.84 6.28 -3.41
CA ILE A 36 2.18 7.54 -4.11
C ILE A 36 1.28 8.69 -3.67
N VAL A 37 -0.03 8.46 -3.55
CA VAL A 37 -1.01 9.52 -3.20
C VAL A 37 -0.86 9.96 -1.74
N LEU A 38 -0.23 9.14 -0.90
CA LEU A 38 0.02 9.46 0.51
C LEU A 38 1.37 10.17 0.73
N GLU A 39 2.22 10.30 -0.29
CA GLU A 39 3.50 11.00 -0.19
C GLU A 39 3.33 12.53 -0.31
N ASP A 40 4.07 13.29 0.50
CA ASP A 40 4.04 14.77 0.50
C ASP A 40 4.45 15.38 -0.86
N ASN A 41 5.22 14.64 -1.68
CA ASN A 41 5.64 15.04 -3.02
C ASN A 41 5.24 13.98 -4.06
N GLN A 42 3.93 13.82 -4.25
CA GLN A 42 3.32 12.88 -5.20
C GLN A 42 3.96 12.93 -6.60
N ALA A 43 4.35 14.12 -7.09
CA ALA A 43 5.01 14.28 -8.38
C ALA A 43 6.33 13.50 -8.47
N GLN A 44 7.17 13.59 -7.44
CA GLN A 44 8.45 12.87 -7.39
C GLN A 44 8.24 11.36 -7.22
N SER A 45 7.21 10.96 -6.47
CA SER A 45 6.83 9.56 -6.24
C SER A 45 6.42 8.88 -7.54
N ILE A 46 5.62 9.54 -8.38
CA ILE A 46 5.22 9.04 -9.70
C ILE A 46 6.40 8.93 -10.65
N ILE A 47 7.30 9.92 -10.65
CA ILE A 47 8.54 9.86 -11.43
C ILE A 47 9.38 8.64 -11.03
N ASN A 48 9.47 8.36 -9.73
CA ASN A 48 10.23 7.23 -9.21
C ASN A 48 9.57 5.90 -9.58
N ALA A 49 8.24 5.81 -9.47
CA ALA A 49 7.46 4.64 -9.88
C ALA A 49 7.61 4.34 -11.38
N PHE A 50 7.59 5.37 -12.23
CA PHE A 50 7.88 5.26 -13.66
C PHE A 50 9.28 4.73 -13.93
N LYS A 51 10.30 5.30 -13.29
CA LYS A 51 11.69 4.82 -13.44
C LYS A 51 11.91 3.37 -12.98
N LYS A 52 11.10 2.89 -12.03
CA LYS A 52 11.12 1.50 -11.55
C LYS A 52 10.41 0.53 -12.50
N GLY A 53 9.82 1.03 -13.59
CA GLY A 53 9.11 0.21 -14.57
C GLY A 53 7.72 -0.24 -14.11
N TYR A 54 7.13 0.39 -13.08
CA TYR A 54 5.75 0.05 -12.66
C TYR A 54 4.70 0.34 -13.74
N PHE A 55 5.07 1.07 -14.79
CA PHE A 55 4.25 1.41 -15.94
C PHE A 55 4.67 0.70 -17.24
N ASP A 56 5.69 -0.19 -17.21
CA ASP A 56 6.31 -0.75 -18.43
C ASP A 56 5.68 -2.08 -18.89
N GLN A 57 4.44 -2.40 -18.52
CA GLN A 57 3.81 -3.70 -18.84
C GLN A 57 3.31 -3.86 -20.31
N GLY A 58 3.88 -3.15 -21.29
CA GLY A 58 3.43 -3.21 -22.70
C GLY A 58 1.99 -2.71 -22.89
N ASP A 59 1.21 -3.26 -23.82
CA ASP A 59 -0.22 -2.96 -24.05
C ASP A 59 -1.12 -3.19 -22.81
N ASN A 60 -0.56 -3.72 -21.72
CA ASN A 60 -1.18 -3.87 -20.40
C ASN A 60 -0.74 -2.80 -19.40
N SER A 61 -0.06 -1.73 -19.83
CA SER A 61 0.25 -0.60 -18.96
C SER A 61 -1.07 0.06 -18.53
N PRO A 62 -1.38 0.04 -17.22
CA PRO A 62 -2.75 0.31 -16.83
C PRO A 62 -3.07 1.81 -16.80
N VAL A 63 -2.13 2.67 -17.24
CA VAL A 63 -2.20 4.12 -17.13
C VAL A 63 -1.42 4.79 -18.26
N ASP A 64 -1.79 4.46 -19.51
CA ASP A 64 -1.11 4.98 -20.70
C ASP A 64 -1.50 6.43 -21.05
N LEU A 65 -2.65 6.87 -20.53
CA LEU A 65 -3.25 8.14 -20.91
C LEU A 65 -3.90 8.82 -19.71
N GLY A 66 -3.78 10.14 -19.64
CA GLY A 66 -4.33 10.93 -18.56
C GLY A 66 -4.53 12.38 -18.95
N PHE A 67 -5.22 13.10 -18.07
CA PHE A 67 -5.38 14.54 -18.16
C PHE A 67 -4.51 15.20 -17.12
N CYS A 68 -3.79 16.22 -17.54
CA CYS A 68 -3.27 17.20 -16.60
C CYS A 68 -4.17 18.42 -16.64
N ILE A 69 -4.58 18.88 -15.46
CA ILE A 69 -5.29 20.12 -15.24
C ILE A 69 -4.35 21.01 -14.44
N ILE A 70 -4.04 22.18 -14.97
CA ILE A 70 -3.22 23.18 -14.29
C ILE A 70 -4.11 24.36 -13.94
N VAL A 71 -4.15 24.72 -12.66
CA VAL A 71 -4.86 25.89 -12.17
C VAL A 71 -3.89 27.05 -12.09
N VAL A 72 -4.24 28.13 -12.76
CA VAL A 72 -3.41 29.33 -12.93
C VAL A 72 -4.11 30.50 -12.29
N SER A 73 -3.42 31.21 -11.41
CA SER A 73 -3.87 32.50 -10.89
C SER A 73 -3.40 33.63 -11.81
N ASP A 74 -4.25 34.63 -11.99
CA ASP A 74 -3.85 35.86 -12.66
C ASP A 74 -2.88 36.65 -11.77
N SER A 75 -1.69 36.94 -12.28
CA SER A 75 -0.67 37.72 -11.58
C SER A 75 -1.14 39.13 -11.15
N SER A 76 -2.13 39.70 -11.85
CA SER A 76 -2.75 41.00 -11.54
C SER A 76 -3.92 40.90 -10.56
N ASN A 77 -4.52 39.71 -10.41
CA ASN A 77 -5.59 39.44 -9.47
C ASN A 77 -5.57 37.96 -9.04
N PRO A 78 -4.86 37.61 -7.95
CA PRO A 78 -4.71 36.22 -7.51
C PRO A 78 -6.02 35.50 -7.16
N ALA A 79 -7.13 36.23 -6.97
CA ALA A 79 -8.46 35.66 -6.76
C ALA A 79 -9.13 35.19 -8.07
N HIS A 80 -8.60 35.58 -9.22
CA HIS A 80 -9.09 35.14 -10.52
C HIS A 80 -8.32 33.90 -10.96
N LEU A 81 -9.01 32.75 -10.95
CA LEU A 81 -8.47 31.46 -11.34
C LEU A 81 -8.89 31.11 -12.77
N SER A 82 -7.94 30.59 -13.52
CA SER A 82 -8.17 29.96 -14.82
C SER A 82 -7.58 28.55 -14.81
N TYR A 83 -7.95 27.71 -15.78
CA TYR A 83 -7.39 26.37 -15.87
C TYR A 83 -7.01 26.02 -17.31
N ALA A 84 -5.93 25.25 -17.45
CA ALA A 84 -5.55 24.60 -18.69
C ALA A 84 -5.71 23.09 -18.53
N ILE A 85 -6.43 22.46 -19.45
CA ILE A 85 -6.59 20.99 -19.50
C ILE A 85 -5.85 20.49 -20.72
N GLN A 86 -5.05 19.44 -20.55
CA GLN A 86 -4.38 18.79 -21.67
C GLN A 86 -4.43 17.27 -21.47
N GLN A 87 -4.86 16.58 -22.52
CA GLN A 87 -4.71 15.14 -22.64
C GLN A 87 -3.25 14.81 -22.97
N LEU A 88 -2.68 13.86 -22.24
CA LEU A 88 -1.26 13.53 -22.29
C LEU A 88 -1.09 12.02 -22.20
N ARG A 89 -0.10 11.50 -22.92
CA ARG A 89 0.39 10.14 -22.71
C ARG A 89 1.29 10.10 -21.47
N MET A 90 1.46 8.91 -20.90
CA MET A 90 2.22 8.73 -19.66
C MET A 90 3.63 9.35 -19.70
N PHE A 91 4.36 9.22 -20.80
CA PHE A 91 5.69 9.82 -20.91
C PHE A 91 5.66 11.37 -20.95
N GLU A 92 4.59 11.96 -21.49
CA GLU A 92 4.37 13.41 -21.53
C GLU A 92 4.00 13.91 -20.13
N ILE A 93 3.19 13.14 -19.40
CA ILE A 93 2.86 13.36 -17.98
C ILE A 93 4.13 13.35 -17.13
N ILE A 94 4.99 12.34 -17.30
CA ILE A 94 6.27 12.25 -16.57
C ILE A 94 7.18 13.44 -16.86
N TYR A 95 7.16 13.94 -18.09
CA TYR A 95 7.89 15.14 -18.44
C TYR A 95 7.35 16.37 -17.70
N LEU A 96 6.03 16.55 -17.62
CA LEU A 96 5.43 17.65 -16.86
C LEU A 96 5.68 17.53 -15.35
N LEU A 97 5.56 16.33 -14.79
CA LEU A 97 5.84 16.08 -13.36
C LEU A 97 7.28 16.44 -13.00
N LYS A 98 8.25 16.20 -13.90
CA LYS A 98 9.64 16.63 -13.69
C LYS A 98 9.78 18.15 -13.62
N ILE A 99 9.00 18.89 -14.42
CA ILE A 99 9.00 20.36 -14.37
C ILE A 99 8.35 20.83 -13.07
N MET A 100 7.18 20.27 -12.73
CA MET A 100 6.46 20.59 -11.48
C MET A 100 7.34 20.33 -10.25
N ALA A 101 8.01 19.17 -10.17
CA ALA A 101 8.90 18.83 -9.07
C ALA A 101 10.08 19.81 -8.93
N ARG A 102 10.66 20.29 -10.04
CA ARG A 102 11.74 21.31 -10.00
C ARG A 102 11.27 22.64 -9.42
N HIS A 103 10.01 23.00 -9.67
CA HIS A 103 9.40 24.24 -9.20
C HIS A 103 8.60 24.08 -7.90
N ASN A 104 8.66 22.91 -7.26
CA ASN A 104 7.89 22.56 -6.07
C ASN A 104 6.38 22.82 -6.21
N ILE A 105 5.85 22.58 -7.42
CA ILE A 105 4.43 22.68 -7.72
C ILE A 105 3.78 21.34 -7.31
N PRO A 106 2.79 21.35 -6.40
CA PRO A 106 2.11 20.13 -6.01
C PRO A 106 1.27 19.58 -7.17
N ALA A 107 1.39 18.27 -7.39
CA ALA A 107 0.56 17.54 -8.33
C ALA A 107 -0.32 16.59 -7.55
N ILE A 108 -1.61 16.91 -7.47
CA ILE A 108 -2.61 16.01 -6.90
C ILE A 108 -2.92 14.97 -7.97
N THR A 109 -2.70 13.70 -7.68
CA THR A 109 -2.88 12.66 -8.69
C THR A 109 -4.01 11.72 -8.35
N GLU A 110 -4.94 11.58 -9.29
CA GLU A 110 -6.18 10.83 -9.17
C GLU A 110 -6.21 9.77 -10.27
N VAL A 111 -6.75 8.59 -9.97
CA VAL A 111 -7.07 7.58 -10.99
C VAL A 111 -8.56 7.53 -11.13
N SER A 112 -9.04 7.66 -12.36
CA SER A 112 -10.45 7.46 -12.67
C SER A 112 -10.64 6.33 -13.65
N TYR A 113 -11.79 5.68 -13.52
CA TYR A 113 -12.19 4.52 -14.28
C TYR A 113 -13.22 4.96 -15.32
N PRO A 114 -12.85 4.98 -16.61
CA PRO A 114 -13.74 5.40 -17.69
C PRO A 114 -15.06 4.63 -17.73
N ARG A 115 -15.08 3.37 -17.29
CA ARG A 115 -16.30 2.52 -17.25
C ARG A 115 -17.45 3.12 -16.43
N HIS A 116 -17.17 3.80 -15.33
CA HIS A 116 -18.21 4.46 -14.52
C HIS A 116 -18.86 5.61 -15.28
N PHE A 117 -18.04 6.42 -15.96
CA PHE A 117 -18.53 7.44 -16.88
C PHE A 117 -19.32 6.82 -18.04
N LEU A 118 -18.80 5.78 -18.69
CA LEU A 118 -19.47 5.14 -19.83
C LEU A 118 -20.83 4.57 -19.41
N LYS A 119 -20.90 3.91 -18.25
CA LYS A 119 -22.14 3.41 -17.66
C LYS A 119 -23.12 4.55 -17.35
N PHE A 120 -22.63 5.63 -16.73
CA PHE A 120 -23.46 6.78 -16.36
C PHE A 120 -23.98 7.54 -17.59
N ARG A 121 -23.12 7.75 -18.60
CA ARG A 121 -23.40 8.56 -19.78
C ARG A 121 -24.19 7.81 -20.85
N TYR A 122 -23.84 6.55 -21.09
CA TYR A 122 -24.39 5.77 -22.21
C TYR A 122 -25.28 4.60 -21.76
N GLY A 123 -25.24 4.20 -20.49
CA GLY A 123 -25.97 3.04 -19.97
C GLY A 123 -25.16 1.73 -20.03
N GLU A 124 -25.45 0.79 -19.13
CA GLU A 124 -24.68 -0.45 -18.96
C GLU A 124 -24.87 -1.45 -20.11
N GLU A 125 -26.02 -1.43 -20.78
CA GLU A 125 -26.37 -2.34 -21.88
C GLU A 125 -26.21 -1.71 -23.28
N ASN A 126 -25.71 -0.48 -23.37
CA ASN A 126 -25.59 0.21 -24.65
C ASN A 126 -24.41 -0.35 -25.47
N PRO A 127 -24.60 -0.80 -26.73
CA PRO A 127 -23.53 -1.28 -27.59
C PRO A 127 -22.38 -0.26 -27.75
N SER A 128 -22.71 1.03 -27.68
CA SER A 128 -21.75 2.14 -27.73
C SER A 128 -20.84 2.18 -26.50
N SER A 129 -21.32 1.77 -25.32
CA SER A 129 -20.53 1.67 -24.09
C SER A 129 -19.44 0.60 -24.23
N ASN A 130 -19.78 -0.56 -24.81
CA ASN A 130 -18.80 -1.62 -25.09
C ASN A 130 -17.81 -1.23 -26.17
N TYR A 131 -18.25 -0.51 -27.21
CA TYR A 131 -17.36 0.00 -28.26
C TYR A 131 -16.37 1.05 -27.74
N LEU A 132 -16.83 1.90 -26.81
CA LEU A 132 -16.03 2.96 -26.19
C LEU A 132 -15.22 2.49 -24.98
N ARG A 133 -15.12 1.20 -24.66
CA ARG A 133 -14.18 0.73 -23.63
C ARG A 133 -12.72 0.98 -23.99
N ASP A 134 -12.42 0.98 -25.29
CA ASP A 134 -11.12 1.33 -25.83
C ASP A 134 -10.98 2.86 -25.92
N LEU A 135 -10.20 3.44 -25.01
CA LEU A 135 -9.90 4.88 -24.94
C LEU A 135 -9.31 5.45 -26.23
N ALA A 136 -8.63 4.64 -27.05
CA ALA A 136 -8.08 5.10 -28.33
C ALA A 136 -9.20 5.45 -29.33
N ARG A 137 -10.43 5.00 -29.08
CA ARG A 137 -11.61 5.25 -29.93
C ARG A 137 -12.43 6.46 -29.49
N TRP A 138 -12.03 7.12 -28.40
CA TRP A 138 -12.75 8.27 -27.90
C TRP A 138 -12.52 9.47 -28.80
N SER A 139 -13.61 10.09 -29.24
CA SER A 139 -13.54 11.39 -29.89
C SER A 139 -13.25 12.49 -28.86
N VAL A 140 -12.85 13.67 -29.35
CA VAL A 140 -12.65 14.86 -28.50
C VAL A 140 -13.89 15.14 -27.64
N GLN A 141 -15.09 14.99 -28.20
CA GLN A 141 -16.34 15.20 -27.46
C GLN A 141 -16.53 14.21 -26.30
N VAL A 142 -16.18 12.93 -26.49
CA VAL A 142 -16.27 11.93 -25.42
C VAL A 142 -15.30 12.26 -24.29
N TRP A 143 -14.10 12.76 -24.64
CA TRP A 143 -13.13 13.24 -23.67
C TRP A 143 -13.59 14.48 -22.90
N GLU A 144 -14.19 15.45 -23.57
CA GLU A 144 -14.77 16.64 -22.93
C GLU A 144 -15.94 16.29 -21.99
N ASP A 145 -16.81 15.36 -22.41
CA ASP A 145 -17.90 14.84 -21.59
C ASP A 145 -17.35 14.11 -20.34
N TYR A 146 -16.28 13.32 -20.50
CA TYR A 146 -15.63 12.64 -19.38
C TYR A 146 -14.97 13.62 -18.41
N CYS A 147 -14.25 14.63 -18.91
CA CYS A 147 -13.71 15.70 -18.08
C CYS A 147 -14.82 16.41 -17.30
N SER A 148 -15.93 16.73 -17.96
CA SER A 148 -17.10 17.34 -17.33
C SER A 148 -17.70 16.45 -16.25
N TYR A 149 -17.76 15.13 -16.48
CA TYR A 149 -18.21 14.15 -15.49
C TYR A 149 -17.27 14.06 -14.27
N LEU A 150 -15.95 14.08 -14.48
CA LEU A 150 -14.97 14.12 -13.38
C LEU A 150 -15.13 15.37 -12.52
N MET A 151 -15.49 16.49 -13.13
CA MET A 151 -15.76 17.76 -12.44
C MET A 151 -17.17 17.86 -11.84
N SER A 152 -18.08 16.96 -12.23
CA SER A 152 -19.48 16.93 -11.77
C SER A 152 -19.61 16.41 -10.33
N GLU A 153 -20.82 16.54 -9.75
CA GLU A 153 -21.16 15.96 -8.43
C GLU A 153 -20.79 14.48 -8.33
N HIS A 154 -20.87 13.72 -9.43
CA HIS A 154 -20.53 12.31 -9.43
C HIS A 154 -19.02 12.06 -9.29
N GLY A 155 -18.19 12.82 -10.01
CA GLY A 155 -16.73 12.77 -9.85
C GLY A 155 -16.29 13.21 -8.45
N GLN A 156 -16.93 14.25 -7.92
CA GLN A 156 -16.74 14.71 -6.55
C GLN A 156 -17.15 13.64 -5.51
N SER A 157 -18.23 12.88 -5.76
CA SER A 157 -18.65 11.76 -4.90
C SER A 157 -17.62 10.62 -4.91
N MET A 158 -17.06 10.26 -6.06
CA MET A 158 -16.00 9.24 -6.13
C MET A 158 -14.76 9.68 -5.36
N PHE A 159 -14.37 10.94 -5.48
CA PHE A 159 -13.27 11.53 -4.71
C PHE A 159 -13.57 11.52 -3.21
N TYR A 160 -14.79 11.90 -2.81
CA TYR A 160 -15.23 11.83 -1.41
C TYR A 160 -15.12 10.40 -0.84
N ASP A 161 -15.58 9.39 -1.59
CA ASP A 161 -15.48 7.99 -1.18
C ASP A 161 -14.02 7.52 -1.07
N TYR A 162 -13.14 8.02 -1.94
CA TYR A 162 -11.71 7.77 -1.87
C TYR A 162 -11.07 8.39 -0.62
N CYS A 163 -11.30 9.68 -0.35
CA CYS A 163 -10.84 10.33 0.87
C CYS A 163 -11.37 9.63 2.13
N LYS A 164 -12.61 9.11 2.09
CA LYS A 164 -13.19 8.33 3.17
C LYS A 164 -12.40 7.06 3.46
N LYS A 165 -11.91 6.35 2.44
CA LYS A 165 -11.05 5.16 2.60
C LYS A 165 -9.70 5.50 3.23
N ILE A 166 -9.03 6.56 2.76
CA ILE A 166 -7.76 7.02 3.36
C ILE A 166 -7.96 7.40 4.83
N ASN A 167 -9.00 8.19 5.11
CA ASN A 167 -9.31 8.60 6.46
C ASN A 167 -9.65 7.41 7.36
N ALA A 168 -10.31 6.37 6.84
CA ALA A 168 -10.56 5.14 7.58
C ALA A 168 -9.25 4.43 8.01
N VAL A 169 -8.26 4.31 7.11
CA VAL A 169 -6.94 3.75 7.46
C VAL A 169 -6.25 4.62 8.52
N LYS A 170 -6.31 5.95 8.35
CA LYS A 170 -5.72 6.89 9.30
C LYS A 170 -6.35 6.79 10.69
N ASP A 171 -7.67 6.71 10.74
CA ASP A 171 -8.43 6.60 11.98
C ASP A 171 -8.19 5.25 12.66
N GLU A 172 -8.06 4.16 11.88
CA GLU A 172 -7.69 2.84 12.38
C GLU A 172 -6.30 2.84 13.01
N VAL A 173 -5.27 3.31 12.29
CA VAL A 173 -3.90 3.38 12.82
C VAL A 173 -3.88 4.19 14.12
N LYS A 174 -4.56 5.34 14.14
CA LYS A 174 -4.69 6.17 15.34
C LYS A 174 -5.41 5.43 16.47
N ALA A 175 -6.49 4.70 16.18
CA ALA A 175 -7.23 3.94 17.18
C ALA A 175 -6.39 2.80 17.76
N THR A 176 -5.67 2.05 16.91
CA THR A 176 -4.78 0.95 17.31
C THR A 176 -3.64 1.42 18.22
N VAL A 177 -3.02 2.56 17.90
CA VAL A 177 -2.00 3.14 18.79
C VAL A 177 -2.60 3.64 20.10
N LYS A 178 -3.81 4.20 20.09
CA LYS A 178 -4.49 4.72 21.30
C LYS A 178 -5.19 3.68 22.17
N LYS A 179 -5.33 2.43 21.69
CA LYS A 179 -6.08 1.36 22.37
C LYS A 179 -5.49 0.95 23.73
N GLY A 180 -4.21 1.22 23.96
CA GLY A 180 -3.55 0.94 25.22
C GLY A 180 -2.34 1.83 25.44
N ASP A 181 -1.69 1.67 26.59
CA ASP A 181 -0.55 2.51 27.01
C ASP A 181 0.80 1.77 26.95
N LYS A 182 0.76 0.44 26.82
CA LYS A 182 1.95 -0.41 26.70
C LYS A 182 2.66 -0.18 25.36
N PRO A 183 3.98 -0.36 25.27
CA PRO A 183 4.64 -0.43 23.97
C PRO A 183 3.97 -1.45 23.05
N LEU A 184 3.75 -1.07 21.79
CA LEU A 184 2.99 -1.84 20.81
C LEU A 184 3.94 -2.45 19.77
N VAL A 185 3.78 -3.74 19.50
CA VAL A 185 4.42 -4.44 18.39
C VAL A 185 3.35 -4.76 17.35
N LEU A 186 3.53 -4.28 16.13
CA LEU A 186 2.67 -4.56 14.98
C LEU A 186 3.40 -5.46 13.98
N THR A 187 2.76 -6.57 13.62
CA THR A 187 3.27 -7.59 12.69
C THR A 187 2.42 -7.68 11.42
N GLU A 188 2.89 -8.40 10.40
CA GLU A 188 2.23 -8.51 9.09
C GLU A 188 1.01 -9.44 9.10
N GLY A 189 1.15 -10.59 9.75
CA GLY A 189 0.19 -11.69 9.67
C GLY A 189 -0.49 -12.04 10.99
N GLU A 190 -1.66 -12.67 10.89
CA GLU A 190 -2.47 -13.08 12.04
C GLU A 190 -1.79 -14.12 12.95
N THR A 191 -0.87 -14.91 12.41
CA THR A 191 -0.13 -15.95 13.15
C THR A 191 1.02 -15.39 13.97
N ASP A 192 1.59 -14.27 13.56
CA ASP A 192 2.85 -13.75 14.11
C ASP A 192 2.71 -13.36 15.59
N PRO A 193 1.63 -12.68 16.02
CA PRO A 193 1.42 -12.40 17.43
C PRO A 193 1.32 -13.68 18.27
N ILE A 194 0.78 -14.77 17.71
CA ILE A 194 0.67 -16.06 18.40
C ILE A 194 2.07 -16.65 18.60
N TYR A 195 2.87 -16.73 17.53
CA TYR A 195 4.24 -17.22 17.62
C TYR A 195 5.10 -16.42 18.60
N ILE A 196 5.04 -15.08 18.54
CA ILE A 196 5.87 -14.22 19.38
C ILE A 196 5.46 -14.34 20.85
N LYS A 197 4.15 -14.38 21.15
CA LYS A 197 3.67 -14.58 22.53
C LYS A 197 4.11 -15.94 23.07
N THR A 198 3.96 -17.00 22.29
CA THR A 198 4.43 -18.34 22.68
C THR A 198 5.95 -18.38 22.88
N ALA A 199 6.72 -17.74 22.01
CA ALA A 199 8.18 -17.65 22.16
C ALA A 199 8.57 -16.92 23.45
N LEU A 200 7.93 -15.79 23.76
CA LEU A 200 8.17 -15.06 25.00
C LEU A 200 7.84 -15.91 26.24
N GLU A 201 6.75 -16.67 26.23
CA GLU A 201 6.42 -17.60 27.31
C GLU A 201 7.48 -18.70 27.48
N LEU A 202 7.83 -19.38 26.39
CA LEU A 202 8.70 -20.55 26.39
C LEU A 202 10.17 -20.21 26.67
N LEU A 203 10.62 -19.05 26.24
CA LEU A 203 11.99 -18.58 26.43
C LEU A 203 12.19 -17.81 27.74
N GLY A 204 11.18 -17.80 28.63
CA GLY A 204 11.28 -17.23 29.97
C GLY A 204 11.11 -15.72 30.06
N GLU A 205 10.62 -15.05 29.00
CA GLU A 205 10.47 -13.60 28.89
C GLU A 205 9.06 -13.13 29.30
N LYS A 206 8.47 -13.74 30.34
CA LYS A 206 7.09 -13.44 30.80
C LYS A 206 6.91 -11.98 31.23
N GLU A 207 7.95 -11.36 31.77
CA GLU A 207 7.94 -9.94 32.15
C GLU A 207 7.79 -9.03 30.93
N ILE A 208 8.44 -9.36 29.82
CA ILE A 208 8.31 -8.61 28.55
C ILE A 208 6.90 -8.81 28.00
N LEU A 209 6.42 -10.06 27.97
CA LEU A 209 5.07 -10.38 27.52
C LEU A 209 4.00 -9.58 28.27
N ALA A 210 4.18 -9.35 29.57
CA ALA A 210 3.27 -8.53 30.37
C ALA A 210 3.34 -7.02 30.05
N GLN A 211 4.46 -6.55 29.49
CA GLN A 211 4.75 -5.13 29.24
C GLN A 211 4.43 -4.66 27.83
N VAL A 212 4.19 -5.57 26.87
CA VAL A 212 3.94 -5.20 25.47
C VAL A 212 2.57 -5.66 24.98
N ASP A 213 1.97 -4.85 24.11
CA ASP A 213 0.86 -5.29 23.27
C ASP A 213 1.44 -5.81 21.95
N ILE A 214 0.99 -6.98 21.49
CA ILE A 214 1.42 -7.57 20.23
C ILE A 214 0.17 -7.88 19.42
N GLU A 215 0.02 -7.16 18.31
CA GLU A 215 -1.09 -7.22 17.37
C GLU A 215 -0.55 -7.31 15.94
N TRP A 216 -1.39 -7.70 14.99
CA TRP A 216 -1.06 -7.69 13.57
C TRP A 216 -1.85 -6.58 12.87
N VAL A 217 -1.38 -6.10 11.72
CA VAL A 217 -2.07 -5.04 10.97
C VAL A 217 -3.21 -5.56 10.10
N GLY A 218 -4.37 -4.92 10.21
CA GLY A 218 -5.47 -5.06 9.29
C GLY A 218 -6.79 -5.48 9.93
N ILE A 219 -7.85 -5.41 9.14
CA ILE A 219 -9.23 -5.69 9.57
C ILE A 219 -9.68 -7.01 8.97
N SER A 220 -10.04 -7.97 9.81
CA SER A 220 -10.81 -9.15 9.37
C SER A 220 -12.23 -8.70 9.02
N ILE A 221 -12.59 -8.78 7.73
CA ILE A 221 -13.94 -8.45 7.25
C ILE A 221 -14.83 -9.70 7.14
N GLY A 222 -14.39 -10.84 7.70
CA GLY A 222 -15.08 -12.13 7.63
C GLY A 222 -14.87 -12.87 6.29
N LYS A 223 -15.20 -14.17 6.27
CA LYS A 223 -15.00 -15.09 5.12
C LYS A 223 -13.55 -15.23 4.64
N GLY A 224 -12.58 -15.15 5.56
CA GLY A 224 -11.14 -15.27 5.22
C GLY A 224 -10.59 -14.10 4.39
N LYS A 225 -11.34 -12.99 4.29
CA LYS A 225 -10.86 -11.75 3.67
C LYS A 225 -10.46 -10.76 4.75
N SER A 226 -9.37 -10.06 4.47
CA SER A 226 -8.84 -9.04 5.35
C SER A 226 -8.39 -7.83 4.52
N ILE A 227 -8.58 -6.64 5.06
CA ILE A 227 -8.18 -5.38 4.41
C ILE A 227 -6.95 -4.86 5.15
N ASN A 228 -5.99 -4.29 4.41
CA ASN A 228 -4.80 -3.63 4.96
C ASN A 228 -3.88 -4.57 5.77
N THR A 229 -3.62 -5.77 5.24
CA THR A 229 -2.79 -6.81 5.87
C THR A 229 -1.43 -6.95 5.20
N GLY A 230 -0.54 -7.75 5.80
CA GLY A 230 0.76 -8.05 5.23
C GLY A 230 1.70 -6.83 5.22
N ASP A 231 2.69 -6.89 4.33
CA ASP A 231 3.69 -5.85 4.13
C ASP A 231 3.06 -4.49 3.75
N GLY A 232 2.01 -4.50 2.93
CA GLY A 232 1.22 -3.33 2.54
C GLY A 232 0.53 -2.68 3.74
N GLY A 233 -0.04 -3.49 4.64
CA GLY A 233 -0.66 -3.02 5.89
C GLY A 233 0.33 -2.29 6.81
N LEU A 234 1.51 -2.89 7.00
CA LEU A 234 2.55 -2.28 7.84
C LEU A 234 3.12 -1.04 7.16
N LYS A 235 3.28 -1.05 5.83
CA LYS A 235 3.72 0.13 5.08
C LYS A 235 2.75 1.31 5.26
N ASN A 236 1.45 1.09 5.06
CA ASN A 236 0.45 2.14 5.27
C ASN A 236 0.48 2.66 6.72
N THR A 237 0.63 1.76 7.69
CA THR A 237 0.77 2.12 9.10
C THR A 237 2.01 2.97 9.36
N ARG A 238 3.17 2.57 8.83
CA ARG A 238 4.42 3.33 8.88
C ARG A 238 4.20 4.74 8.34
N ASP A 239 3.65 4.86 7.15
CA ASP A 239 3.54 6.14 6.46
C ASP A 239 2.57 7.07 7.20
N VAL A 240 1.45 6.55 7.71
CA VAL A 240 0.54 7.33 8.57
C VAL A 240 1.24 7.83 9.84
N LEU A 241 2.02 6.98 10.52
CA LEU A 241 2.69 7.34 11.77
C LEU A 241 3.83 8.33 11.56
N ILE A 242 4.62 8.18 10.49
CA ILE A 242 5.69 9.13 10.13
C ILE A 242 5.09 10.49 9.76
N SER A 243 4.03 10.53 8.94
CA SER A 243 3.38 11.78 8.54
C SER A 243 2.51 12.40 9.63
N ASN A 244 2.20 11.65 10.71
CA ASN A 244 1.43 12.15 11.85
C ASN A 244 2.08 11.75 13.20
N PRO A 245 3.29 12.27 13.54
CA PRO A 245 4.01 11.84 14.74
C PRO A 245 3.20 11.99 16.05
N LYS A 246 2.28 12.96 16.10
CA LYS A 246 1.32 13.17 17.19
C LYS A 246 0.40 11.97 17.49
N PHE A 247 0.31 10.98 16.61
CA PHE A 247 -0.44 9.75 16.85
C PHE A 247 0.33 8.75 17.70
N LEU A 248 1.67 8.85 17.73
CA LEU A 248 2.52 8.03 18.57
C LEU A 248 2.39 8.51 20.03
N THR A 249 1.43 7.95 20.77
CA THR A 249 1.23 8.21 22.21
C THR A 249 2.01 7.24 23.09
N ARG A 250 2.59 6.20 22.49
CA ARG A 250 3.40 5.15 23.13
C ARG A 250 4.46 4.67 22.14
N LYS A 251 5.45 3.92 22.64
CA LYS A 251 6.46 3.32 21.76
C LYS A 251 5.80 2.28 20.83
N VAL A 252 6.13 2.31 19.55
CA VAL A 252 5.63 1.40 18.52
C VAL A 252 6.80 0.72 17.82
N LEU A 253 6.73 -0.59 17.65
CA LEU A 253 7.62 -1.40 16.82
C LEU A 253 6.83 -1.96 15.65
N LEU A 254 7.21 -1.60 14.42
CA LEU A 254 6.73 -2.28 13.21
C LEU A 254 7.72 -3.39 12.85
N LEU A 255 7.24 -4.63 12.86
CA LEU A 255 8.06 -5.81 12.64
C LEU A 255 7.68 -6.45 11.30
N TYR A 256 8.57 -6.29 10.33
CA TYR A 256 8.42 -6.85 8.98
C TYR A 256 9.07 -8.22 8.87
N ASP A 257 8.48 -9.06 8.02
CA ASP A 257 8.98 -10.38 7.67
C ASP A 257 10.26 -10.31 6.82
N CYS A 258 10.97 -11.43 6.77
CA CYS A 258 12.29 -11.50 6.13
C CYS A 258 12.27 -11.33 4.62
N ASP A 259 11.12 -11.52 3.97
CA ASP A 259 10.94 -11.40 2.53
C ASP A 259 10.53 -10.00 2.05
N THR A 260 10.60 -9.00 2.93
CA THR A 260 10.41 -7.59 2.57
C THR A 260 11.72 -6.87 2.24
N ASP A 261 11.68 -5.90 1.32
CA ASP A 261 12.83 -5.03 1.00
C ASP A 261 12.93 -3.83 1.96
N LYS A 262 12.52 -4.02 3.22
CA LYS A 262 12.57 -2.95 4.23
C LYS A 262 13.92 -2.90 4.92
N SER A 263 14.33 -1.68 5.26
CA SER A 263 15.52 -1.39 6.07
C SER A 263 15.09 -1.10 7.51
N ASN A 264 16.02 -1.28 8.46
CA ASN A 264 15.76 -0.90 9.85
C ASN A 264 15.81 0.62 9.97
N GLU A 265 14.86 1.22 10.67
CA GLU A 265 14.78 2.66 10.90
C GLU A 265 14.47 2.94 12.37
N ASP A 266 14.99 4.05 12.87
CA ASP A 266 14.74 4.54 14.22
C ASP A 266 14.17 5.95 14.16
N HIS A 267 12.99 6.09 14.75
CA HIS A 267 12.31 7.35 15.02
C HIS A 267 11.99 7.39 16.52
N GLU A 268 11.75 8.58 17.09
CA GLU A 268 11.67 8.79 18.55
C GLU A 268 10.81 7.75 19.29
N LEU A 269 9.54 7.60 18.90
CA LEU A 269 8.59 6.63 19.47
C LEU A 269 8.27 5.49 18.51
N LEU A 270 8.94 5.40 17.36
CA LEU A 270 8.66 4.42 16.33
C LEU A 270 9.94 3.73 15.88
N LYS A 271 10.03 2.41 16.08
CA LYS A 271 11.09 1.57 15.55
C LYS A 271 10.56 0.71 14.42
N ILE A 272 11.37 0.57 13.37
CA ILE A 272 11.08 -0.30 12.24
C ILE A 272 12.17 -1.34 12.18
N ARG A 273 11.78 -2.61 12.20
CA ARG A 273 12.71 -3.74 12.17
C ARG A 273 12.25 -4.76 11.14
N LYS A 274 13.22 -5.28 10.40
CA LYS A 274 13.04 -6.46 9.55
C LYS A 274 13.66 -7.68 10.23
N ILE A 275 12.91 -8.78 10.27
CA ILE A 275 13.45 -10.07 10.69
C ILE A 275 14.51 -10.50 9.68
N PRO A 276 15.77 -10.76 10.08
CA PRO A 276 16.76 -11.23 9.14
C PRO A 276 16.46 -12.67 8.72
N GLN A 277 16.62 -12.93 7.42
CA GLN A 277 16.40 -14.25 6.86
C GLN A 277 17.41 -15.26 7.41
N GLN A 278 16.91 -16.36 7.97
CA GLN A 278 17.69 -17.54 8.31
C GLN A 278 18.09 -18.27 7.03
N LYS A 279 19.40 -18.30 6.77
CA LYS A 279 19.97 -19.00 5.62
C LYS A 279 19.83 -20.51 5.80
N ASN A 280 19.72 -21.25 4.69
CA ASN A 280 19.59 -22.71 4.66
C ASN A 280 18.35 -23.26 5.37
N ARG A 281 17.22 -22.54 5.28
CA ARG A 281 15.90 -23.01 5.71
C ARG A 281 15.05 -23.45 4.52
N LYS A 282 14.19 -24.45 4.74
CA LYS A 282 13.15 -24.92 3.82
C LYS A 282 12.14 -23.81 3.55
N VAL A 283 11.65 -23.16 4.61
CA VAL A 283 10.75 -22.01 4.51
C VAL A 283 11.59 -20.74 4.34
N LYS A 284 11.34 -20.00 3.26
CA LYS A 284 12.15 -18.82 2.86
C LYS A 284 11.49 -17.47 3.12
N LYS A 285 10.21 -17.48 3.51
CA LYS A 285 9.33 -16.31 3.60
C LYS A 285 8.58 -16.33 4.92
N GLY A 286 8.15 -15.15 5.36
CA GLY A 286 7.39 -14.99 6.59
C GLY A 286 8.20 -15.22 7.86
N ILE A 287 7.60 -14.92 9.00
CA ILE A 287 8.13 -15.24 10.33
C ILE A 287 8.42 -16.74 10.50
N GLU A 288 7.75 -17.62 9.73
CA GLU A 288 7.98 -19.06 9.78
C GLU A 288 9.39 -19.48 9.35
N ASN A 289 10.13 -18.60 8.65
CA ASN A 289 11.56 -18.82 8.37
C ASN A 289 12.43 -18.97 9.63
N LEU A 290 11.93 -18.57 10.81
CA LEU A 290 12.62 -18.77 12.10
C LEU A 290 12.53 -20.22 12.63
N PHE A 291 11.65 -21.06 12.08
CA PHE A 291 11.49 -22.43 12.58
C PHE A 291 12.46 -23.42 11.88
N PRO A 292 12.95 -24.45 12.60
CA PRO A 292 13.72 -25.54 12.03
C PRO A 292 12.98 -26.35 10.95
N ASP A 293 13.71 -26.76 9.90
CA ASP A 293 13.15 -27.46 8.73
C ASP A 293 12.41 -28.76 9.05
N HIS A 294 12.85 -29.50 10.07
CA HIS A 294 12.27 -30.78 10.45
C HIS A 294 10.83 -30.65 11.00
N LEU A 295 10.39 -29.45 11.37
CA LEU A 295 9.03 -29.18 11.84
C LEU A 295 8.03 -29.09 10.69
N PHE A 296 8.50 -28.88 9.47
CA PHE A 296 7.65 -28.71 8.28
C PHE A 296 7.39 -30.05 7.59
N THR A 297 6.62 -30.91 8.26
CA THR A 297 6.17 -32.23 7.79
C THR A 297 5.05 -32.13 6.76
N GLU A 298 4.79 -33.23 6.04
CA GLU A 298 3.82 -33.29 4.94
C GLU A 298 2.39 -32.94 5.37
N GLU A 299 2.03 -33.17 6.63
CA GLU A 299 0.68 -32.90 7.15
C GLU A 299 0.28 -31.42 7.13
N PHE A 300 1.25 -30.51 7.01
CA PHE A 300 1.04 -29.06 6.90
C PHE A 300 0.98 -28.57 5.46
N TYR A 301 1.05 -29.45 4.47
CA TYR A 301 1.02 -29.11 3.06
C TYR A 301 -0.17 -29.77 2.38
N LEU A 302 -1.10 -28.96 1.87
CA LEU A 302 -2.23 -29.47 1.08
C LEU A 302 -1.93 -29.34 -0.40
N PRO A 303 -2.27 -30.36 -1.22
CA PRO A 303 -2.17 -30.23 -2.67
C PRO A 303 -3.13 -29.14 -3.16
N LYS A 304 -2.65 -28.32 -4.08
CA LYS A 304 -3.40 -27.24 -4.71
C LYS A 304 -3.08 -27.21 -6.20
N THR A 305 -4.12 -27.27 -7.00
CA THR A 305 -4.00 -27.07 -8.44
C THR A 305 -3.92 -25.58 -8.74
N LYS A 306 -2.89 -25.16 -9.48
CA LYS A 306 -2.75 -23.81 -10.01
C LYS A 306 -2.74 -23.89 -11.54
N TYR A 307 -3.65 -23.17 -12.17
CA TYR A 307 -3.68 -23.00 -13.61
C TYR A 307 -2.77 -21.84 -14.00
N GLY A 308 -1.91 -22.05 -15.00
CA GLY A 308 -1.11 -20.99 -15.59
C GLY A 308 -1.88 -20.20 -16.65
N ASP A 309 -1.27 -19.13 -17.14
CA ASP A 309 -1.93 -18.15 -18.03
C ASP A 309 -2.29 -18.75 -19.40
N TYR A 310 -1.71 -19.89 -19.77
CA TYR A 310 -1.99 -20.62 -21.00
C TYR A 310 -2.83 -21.90 -20.76
N GLY A 311 -3.42 -22.04 -19.57
CA GLY A 311 -4.30 -23.16 -19.20
C GLY A 311 -3.57 -24.42 -18.74
N GLU A 312 -2.25 -24.38 -18.58
CA GLU A 312 -1.47 -25.49 -18.05
C GLU A 312 -1.79 -25.75 -16.56
N GLU A 313 -1.88 -27.02 -16.20
CA GLU A 313 -2.17 -27.45 -14.83
C GLU A 313 -0.88 -27.70 -14.06
N ASN A 314 -0.65 -26.94 -12.99
CA ASN A 314 0.47 -27.16 -12.06
C ASN A 314 -0.05 -27.67 -10.72
N GLN A 315 0.46 -28.81 -10.28
CA GLN A 315 0.23 -29.32 -8.93
C GLN A 315 1.27 -28.71 -7.99
N ILE A 316 0.81 -27.87 -7.06
CA ILE A 316 1.66 -27.27 -6.02
C ILE A 316 1.20 -27.71 -4.63
N GLN A 317 2.02 -27.48 -3.62
CA GLN A 317 1.65 -27.67 -2.22
C GLN A 317 1.47 -26.31 -1.54
N GLU A 318 0.33 -26.13 -0.88
CA GLU A 318 0.00 -24.95 -0.09
C GLU A 318 0.25 -25.22 1.40
N PHE A 319 1.16 -24.45 1.98
CA PHE A 319 1.47 -24.52 3.40
C PHE A 319 0.30 -23.97 4.24
N GLN A 320 -0.20 -24.78 5.16
CA GLN A 320 -1.32 -24.47 6.03
C GLN A 320 -0.83 -23.71 7.27
N LYS A 321 -0.51 -22.42 7.09
CA LYS A 321 0.09 -21.54 8.13
C LYS A 321 -0.63 -21.64 9.48
N MET A 322 -1.94 -21.43 9.52
CA MET A 322 -2.70 -21.46 10.77
C MET A 322 -2.75 -22.86 11.42
N LYS A 323 -2.77 -23.93 10.61
CA LYS A 323 -2.71 -25.31 11.13
C LYS A 323 -1.37 -25.57 11.81
N PHE A 324 -0.27 -25.19 11.15
CA PHE A 324 1.07 -25.27 11.73
C PHE A 324 1.18 -24.40 12.99
N CYS A 325 0.62 -23.19 12.96
CA CYS A 325 0.62 -22.27 14.10
C CYS A 325 -0.01 -22.88 15.35
N LYS A 326 -1.20 -23.46 15.21
CA LYS A 326 -1.88 -24.12 16.33
C LYS A 326 -1.07 -25.29 16.85
N TRP A 327 -0.58 -26.16 15.95
CA TRP A 327 0.21 -27.31 16.35
C TRP A 327 1.49 -26.91 17.11
N ILE A 328 2.29 -25.99 16.58
CA ILE A 328 3.58 -25.63 17.20
C ILE A 328 3.38 -24.88 18.52
N CYS A 329 2.33 -24.05 18.63
CA CYS A 329 2.09 -23.21 19.80
C CYS A 329 1.23 -23.84 20.90
N GLU A 330 0.33 -24.76 20.55
CA GLU A 330 -0.64 -25.36 21.48
C GLU A 330 -0.32 -26.82 21.81
N GLU A 331 0.11 -27.61 20.83
CA GLU A 331 0.32 -29.06 20.99
C GLU A 331 1.78 -29.38 21.31
N ARG A 332 2.72 -28.93 20.45
CA ARG A 332 4.15 -29.26 20.58
C ARG A 332 4.83 -28.45 21.68
N LYS A 333 4.73 -27.12 21.60
CA LYS A 333 5.12 -26.16 22.65
C LYS A 333 6.50 -26.42 23.29
N GLN A 334 7.53 -26.70 22.49
CA GLN A 334 8.92 -26.92 22.97
C GLN A 334 9.77 -25.65 22.79
N ALA A 335 10.56 -25.29 23.80
CA ALA A 335 11.33 -24.03 23.78
C ALA A 335 12.46 -24.03 22.73
N GLU A 336 13.02 -25.21 22.45
CA GLU A 336 14.12 -25.40 21.51
C GLU A 336 13.72 -25.06 20.07
N ASP A 337 12.44 -25.23 19.72
CA ASP A 337 11.92 -24.92 18.39
C ASP A 337 11.80 -23.40 18.13
N PHE A 338 11.76 -22.59 19.20
CA PHE A 338 11.62 -21.14 19.14
C PHE A 338 12.95 -20.40 19.35
N VAL A 339 14.10 -21.08 19.36
CA VAL A 339 15.40 -20.46 19.68
C VAL A 339 15.71 -19.23 18.82
N ASP A 340 15.39 -19.25 17.53
CA ASP A 340 15.67 -18.14 16.62
C ASP A 340 14.75 -16.92 16.85
N PHE A 341 13.63 -17.06 17.57
CA PHE A 341 12.78 -15.94 17.99
C PHE A 341 13.46 -15.00 18.98
N LYS A 342 14.61 -15.38 19.55
CA LYS A 342 15.48 -14.48 20.33
C LYS A 342 15.82 -13.19 19.57
N ILE A 343 15.84 -13.22 18.23
CA ILE A 343 16.07 -12.02 17.43
C ILE A 343 14.93 -11.00 17.57
N ILE A 344 13.68 -11.48 17.58
CA ILE A 344 12.49 -10.65 17.77
C ILE A 344 12.47 -10.13 19.20
N ILE A 345 12.79 -10.98 20.18
CA ILE A 345 12.90 -10.57 21.59
C ILE A 345 13.91 -9.43 21.75
N LYS A 346 15.05 -9.49 21.05
CA LYS A 346 16.03 -8.40 21.04
C LYS A 346 15.43 -7.10 20.48
N PHE A 347 14.67 -7.17 19.37
CA PHE A 347 13.99 -5.98 18.83
C PHE A 347 12.95 -5.40 19.79
N ILE A 348 12.20 -6.25 20.48
CA ILE A 348 11.24 -5.82 21.50
C ILE A 348 11.96 -5.14 22.66
N LYS A 349 13.03 -5.75 23.21
CA LYS A 349 13.85 -5.15 24.28
C LYS A 349 14.44 -3.79 23.85
N ASP A 350 14.94 -3.72 22.62
CA ASP A 350 15.47 -2.48 22.05
C ASP A 350 14.38 -1.40 21.95
N CYS A 351 13.15 -1.75 21.57
CA CYS A 351 12.00 -0.84 21.61
C CYS A 351 11.66 -0.38 23.04
N LEU A 352 11.64 -1.31 24.01
CA LEU A 352 11.42 -0.99 25.41
C LEU A 352 12.50 -0.05 25.99
N GLY A 353 13.69 -0.02 25.40
CA GLY A 353 14.84 0.70 25.94
C GLY A 353 15.55 -0.07 27.05
N THR A 354 15.40 -1.39 27.09
CA THR A 354 15.99 -2.28 28.10
C THR A 354 17.31 -2.92 27.65
N VAL A 355 17.81 -2.56 26.46
CA VAL A 355 19.14 -2.97 25.97
C VAL A 355 20.16 -1.91 26.38
N THR A 356 20.94 -2.19 27.41
CA THR A 356 22.22 -1.51 27.68
C THR A 356 23.29 -2.12 26.77
N TYR A 357 23.92 -1.31 25.92
CA TYR A 357 25.06 -1.70 25.09
C TYR A 357 26.34 -1.83 25.91
#